data_AF-A0A1W9H0P3-F1
#
_entry.id   AF-A0A1W9H0P3-F1
#
_cell.length_a   1.000
_cell.length_b   1.000
_cell.length_c   1.000
_cell.angle_alpha   90.00
_cell.angle_beta   90.00
_cell.angle_gamma   90.00
#
_symmetry.space_group_name_H-M   'P 1'
#
loop_
_entity.id
_entity.type
_entity.pdbx_description
1 polymer ?
#
loop_
_entity_poly.entity_id
_entity_poly.type
_entity_poly.pdbx_seq_one_letter_code
_entity_poly.pdbx_strand_id
1 'polypeptide(L)'
;MNAPQEPLSRAEQQALAAPLLIEDAEVVRMIARLADERGTPMAEIIKLAVADYMMRHSLAEGAPEWLRQFWRDHPMPLPTGLKADKRFFDALSGDM
;
A
#
# COMPACT_ATOMS: atom_id res chain seq x y z
N MET A 1 -18.81 -27.01 -5.77
CA MET A 1 -19.60 -25.97 -5.09
C MET A 1 -19.14 -24.63 -5.64
N ASN A 2 -19.98 -23.89 -6.36
CA ASN A 2 -19.65 -22.55 -6.81
C ASN A 2 -19.87 -21.59 -5.64
N ALA A 3 -18.81 -20.90 -5.21
CA ALA A 3 -18.93 -19.84 -4.21
C ALA A 3 -19.86 -18.74 -4.76
N PRO A 4 -20.75 -18.16 -3.92
CA PRO A 4 -21.54 -17.01 -4.34
C PRO A 4 -20.59 -15.87 -4.69
N GLN A 5 -20.69 -15.35 -5.92
CA GLN A 5 -19.93 -14.19 -6.34
C GLN A 5 -20.38 -12.99 -5.51
N GLU A 6 -19.45 -12.34 -4.81
CA GLU A 6 -19.75 -11.12 -4.08
C GLU A 6 -20.29 -10.06 -5.06
N PRO A 7 -21.35 -9.32 -4.68
CA PRO A 7 -21.89 -8.29 -5.55
C PRO A 7 -20.84 -7.19 -5.77
N LEU A 8 -20.66 -6.79 -7.03
CA LEU A 8 -19.76 -5.71 -7.42
C LEU A 8 -20.05 -4.45 -6.60
N SER A 9 -19.00 -3.80 -6.12
CA SER A 9 -19.11 -2.49 -5.48
C SER A 9 -19.66 -1.45 -6.45
N ARG A 10 -20.23 -0.37 -5.92
CA ARG A 10 -20.73 0.74 -6.74
C ARG A 10 -19.67 1.29 -7.70
N ALA A 11 -18.42 1.38 -7.24
CA ALA A 11 -17.31 1.88 -8.04
C ALA A 11 -16.97 0.91 -9.19
N GLU A 12 -16.96 -0.39 -8.93
CA GLU A 12 -16.73 -1.41 -9.98
C GLU A 12 -17.86 -1.44 -11.00
N GLN A 13 -19.11 -1.33 -10.57
CA GLN A 13 -20.25 -1.25 -11.48
C GLN A 13 -20.12 -0.04 -12.42
N GLN A 14 -19.71 1.11 -11.88
CA GLN A 14 -19.50 2.31 -12.68
C GLN A 14 -18.30 2.18 -13.63
N ALA A 15 -17.20 1.60 -13.15
CA ALA A 15 -15.99 1.37 -13.96
C ALA A 15 -16.21 0.35 -15.08
N LEU A 16 -17.11 -0.62 -14.90
CA LEU A 16 -17.46 -1.61 -15.91
C LEU A 16 -18.58 -1.15 -16.85
N ALA A 17 -19.32 -0.09 -16.49
CA ALA A 17 -20.40 0.45 -17.33
C ALA A 17 -19.88 1.23 -18.54
N ALA A 18 -18.63 1.73 -18.50
CA ALA A 18 -18.03 2.48 -19.60
C ALA A 18 -16.50 2.27 -19.65
N PRO A 19 -15.88 2.30 -20.84
CA PRO A 19 -14.43 2.18 -20.96
C PRO A 19 -13.71 3.36 -20.30
N LEU A 20 -12.58 3.08 -19.63
CA LEU A 20 -11.69 4.11 -19.11
C LEU A 20 -10.92 4.75 -20.27
N LEU A 21 -11.32 5.97 -20.65
CA LEU A 21 -10.64 6.78 -21.66
C LEU A 21 -9.81 7.87 -20.98
N ILE A 22 -8.55 7.99 -21.40
CA ILE A 22 -7.64 9.06 -20.95
C ILE A 22 -7.41 9.99 -22.14
N GLU A 23 -7.98 11.20 -22.09
CA GLU A 23 -7.85 12.21 -23.15
C GLU A 23 -6.67 13.16 -22.95
N ASP A 24 -6.08 13.18 -21.75
CA ASP A 24 -4.93 14.02 -21.44
C ASP A 24 -3.69 13.54 -22.19
N ALA A 25 -3.20 14.40 -23.10
CA ALA A 25 -2.08 14.08 -23.97
C ALA A 25 -0.76 13.87 -23.22
N GLU A 26 -0.54 14.57 -22.11
CA GLU A 26 0.69 14.40 -21.31
C GLU A 26 0.68 13.04 -20.62
N VAL A 27 -0.46 12.66 -20.02
CA VAL A 27 -0.60 11.33 -19.38
C VAL A 27 -0.39 10.21 -20.39
N VAL A 28 -0.99 10.32 -21.58
CA VAL A 28 -0.82 9.33 -22.65
C VAL A 28 0.65 9.19 -23.06
N ARG A 29 1.38 10.31 -23.22
CA ARG A 29 2.82 10.28 -23.56
C ARG A 29 3.66 9.63 -22.47
N MET A 30 3.37 9.89 -21.20
CA MET A 30 4.08 9.25 -20.10
C MET A 30 3.90 7.73 -20.10
N ILE A 31 2.66 7.26 -20.28
CA ILE A 31 2.35 5.83 -20.34
C ILE A 31 3.01 5.19 -21.57
N ALA A 32 2.96 5.86 -22.73
CA ALA A 32 3.61 5.42 -23.97
C ALA A 32 5.11 5.23 -23.78
N ARG A 33 5.79 6.24 -23.24
CA ARG A 33 7.23 6.18 -23.00
C ARG A 33 7.62 5.02 -22.10
N LEU A 34 6.87 4.82 -21.01
CA LEU A 34 7.15 3.73 -20.07
C LEU A 34 6.88 2.35 -20.69
N ALA A 35 5.86 2.24 -21.54
CA ALA A 35 5.55 1.04 -22.31
C ALA A 35 6.69 0.71 -23.29
N ASP A 36 7.19 1.70 -24.03
CA ASP A 36 8.30 1.54 -24.98
C ASP A 36 9.60 1.14 -24.27
N GLU A 37 9.95 1.81 -23.17
CA GLU A 37 11.14 1.50 -22.37
C GLU A 37 11.14 0.06 -21.82
N ARG A 38 9.96 -0.49 -21.55
CA ARG A 38 9.78 -1.85 -21.00
C ARG A 38 9.36 -2.90 -22.02
N GLY A 39 9.15 -2.52 -23.29
CA GLY A 39 8.60 -3.41 -24.32
C GLY A 39 7.27 -4.07 -23.92
N THR A 40 6.45 -3.37 -23.14
CA THR A 40 5.23 -3.91 -22.51
C THR A 40 4.01 -3.10 -22.97
N PRO A 41 2.85 -3.72 -23.27
CA PRO A 41 1.66 -2.97 -23.66
C PRO A 41 1.23 -1.92 -22.62
N MET A 42 0.74 -0.76 -23.08
CA MET A 42 0.28 0.35 -22.20
C MET A 42 -0.73 -0.10 -21.14
N ALA A 43 -1.69 -0.95 -21.50
CA ALA A 43 -2.69 -1.47 -20.56
C ALA A 43 -2.07 -2.26 -19.41
N GLU A 44 -1.02 -3.05 -19.69
CA GLU A 44 -0.31 -3.82 -18.65
C GLU A 44 0.54 -2.89 -17.78
N ILE A 45 1.16 -1.85 -18.36
CA ILE A 45 1.84 -0.81 -17.59
C ILE A 45 0.88 -0.13 -16.60
N ILE A 46 -0.32 0.24 -17.05
CA ILE A 46 -1.34 0.86 -16.19
C ILE A 46 -1.70 -0.09 -15.04
N LYS A 47 -1.97 -1.36 -15.34
CA LYS A 47 -2.29 -2.37 -14.33
C LYS A 47 -1.18 -2.53 -13.29
N LEU A 48 0.08 -2.62 -13.73
CA LEU A 48 1.24 -2.72 -12.85
C LEU A 48 1.39 -1.46 -11.98
N ALA A 49 1.21 -0.27 -12.55
CA ALA A 49 1.30 0.99 -11.81
C ALA A 49 0.21 1.11 -10.74
N VAL A 50 -1.03 0.73 -11.08
CA VAL A 50 -2.15 0.73 -10.12
C VAL A 50 -1.90 -0.28 -9.00
N ALA A 51 -1.43 -1.48 -9.32
CA ALA A 51 -1.10 -2.49 -8.32
C ALA A 51 0.02 -2.04 -7.39
N ASP A 52 1.09 -1.44 -7.92
CA ASP A 52 2.20 -0.90 -7.14
C ASP A 52 1.72 0.24 -6.22
N TYR A 53 0.87 1.14 -6.73
CA TYR A 53 0.27 2.19 -5.93
C TYR A 53 -0.59 1.63 -4.78
N MET A 54 -1.45 0.64 -5.07
CA MET A 54 -2.25 -0.03 -4.04
C MET A 54 -1.39 -0.71 -2.98
N MET A 55 -0.28 -1.34 -3.38
CA MET A 55 0.66 -1.97 -2.46
C MET A 55 1.32 -0.93 -1.53
N ARG A 56 1.82 0.18 -2.08
CA ARG A 56 2.47 1.24 -1.29
C ARG A 56 1.52 1.95 -0.33
N HIS A 57 0.25 2.09 -0.72
CA HIS A 57 -0.78 2.79 0.04
C HIS A 57 -1.72 1.85 0.78
N SER A 58 -1.44 0.55 0.77
CA SER A 58 -2.08 -0.41 1.64
C SER A 58 -1.72 -0.04 3.07
N LEU A 59 -2.67 0.60 3.77
CA LEU A 59 -2.63 0.88 5.22
C LEU A 59 -2.55 -0.42 6.06
N ALA A 60 -2.55 -1.59 5.41
CA ALA A 60 -2.80 -2.90 5.99
C ALA A 60 -1.63 -3.87 5.86
N GLU A 61 -0.42 -3.43 5.51
CA GLU A 61 0.75 -4.21 5.89
C GLU A 61 0.93 -4.07 7.40
N GLY A 62 0.15 -4.85 8.17
CA GLY A 62 0.47 -5.12 9.55
C GLY A 62 1.93 -5.58 9.62
N ALA A 63 2.64 -5.22 10.68
CA ALA A 63 4.07 -5.46 10.91
C ALA A 63 4.66 -6.63 10.09
N PRO A 64 5.82 -6.48 9.43
CA PRO A 64 6.48 -7.58 8.72
C PRO A 64 6.50 -8.87 9.56
N GLU A 65 6.46 -10.05 8.93
CA GLU A 65 6.33 -11.31 9.68
C GLU A 65 7.44 -11.50 10.72
N TRP A 66 8.67 -11.05 10.43
CA TRP A 66 9.78 -11.07 11.39
C TRP A 66 9.49 -10.21 12.63
N LEU A 67 8.80 -9.07 12.48
CA LEU A 67 8.44 -8.16 13.56
C LEU A 67 7.26 -8.71 14.37
N ARG A 68 6.29 -9.37 13.72
CA ARG A 68 5.22 -10.11 14.43
C ARG A 68 5.80 -11.25 15.25
N GLN A 69 6.73 -12.01 14.69
CA GLN A 69 7.44 -13.08 15.40
C GLN A 69 8.22 -12.52 16.60
N PHE A 70 8.95 -11.41 16.40
CA PHE A 70 9.66 -10.74 17.48
C PHE A 70 8.74 -10.30 18.62
N TRP A 71 7.58 -9.69 18.35
CA TRP A 71 6.61 -9.33 19.38
C TRP A 71 5.96 -10.52 20.08
N ARG A 72 5.82 -11.66 19.39
CA ARG A 72 5.34 -12.91 19.99
C ARG A 72 6.38 -13.51 20.95
N ASP A 73 7.65 -13.49 20.56
CA ASP A 73 8.75 -14.04 21.35
C ASP A 73 9.18 -13.09 22.50
N HIS A 74 8.97 -11.79 22.30
CA HIS A 74 9.28 -10.73 23.26
C HIS A 74 8.04 -9.87 23.51
N PRO A 75 7.05 -10.38 24.26
CA PRO A 75 5.86 -9.61 24.57
C PRO A 75 6.26 -8.35 25.33
N MET A 76 5.61 -7.22 24.99
CA MET A 76 5.85 -5.99 25.74
C MET A 76 5.56 -6.22 27.22
N PRO A 77 6.39 -5.66 28.11
CA PRO A 77 6.12 -5.74 29.54
C PRO A 77 4.74 -5.15 29.83
N LEU A 78 4.12 -5.62 30.91
CA LEU A 78 2.82 -5.09 31.34
C LEU A 78 2.87 -3.56 31.37
N PRO A 79 1.81 -2.87 30.90
CA PRO A 79 1.77 -1.41 30.91
C PRO A 79 2.06 -0.91 32.32
N THR A 80 3.12 -0.14 32.49
CA THR A 80 3.57 0.30 33.81
C THR A 80 2.69 1.41 34.39
N GLY A 81 1.83 2.02 33.57
CA GLY A 81 0.99 3.17 33.96
C GLY A 81 1.78 4.47 34.21
N LEU A 82 3.10 4.40 34.14
CA LEU A 82 3.98 5.55 34.28
C LEU A 82 3.95 6.36 32.98
N LYS A 83 3.80 7.68 33.10
CA LYS A 83 3.95 8.58 31.96
C LYS A 83 5.41 8.54 31.51
N ALA A 84 5.65 8.26 30.23
CA ALA A 84 7.00 8.25 29.68
C ALA A 84 7.69 9.60 29.97
N ASP A 85 8.80 9.55 30.71
CA ASP A 85 9.61 10.73 31.01
C ASP A 85 10.58 10.96 29.84
N LYS A 86 10.28 11.98 29.04
CA LYS A 86 11.12 12.39 27.92
C LYS A 86 12.53 12.75 28.36
N ARG A 87 12.72 13.35 29.54
CA ARG A 87 14.05 13.78 30.02
C ARG A 87 14.94 12.58 30.35
N PHE A 88 14.36 11.49 30.85
CA PHE A 88 15.06 10.23 31.06
C PHE A 88 15.50 9.60 29.73
N PHE A 89 14.64 9.62 28.71
CA PHE A 89 14.98 9.10 27.39
C PHE A 89 16.09 9.93 26.73
N ASP A 90 15.96 11.25 26.74
CA ASP A 90 16.94 12.18 26.16
C ASP A 90 18.33 12.00 26.82
N ALA A 91 18.39 11.78 28.14
CA ALA A 91 19.64 11.48 28.86
C ALA A 91 20.25 10.10 28.51
N LEU A 92 19.43 9.12 28.11
CA LEU A 92 19.87 7.77 27.73
C LEU A 92 20.34 7.70 26.27
N SER A 93 19.73 8.48 25.37
CA SER A 93 20.06 8.51 23.94
C SER A 93 21.33 9.30 23.62
N GLY A 94 21.91 10.00 24.61
CA GLY A 94 23.17 10.73 24.44
C GLY A 94 23.05 12.03 23.66
N ASP A 95 21.83 12.48 23.37
CA ASP A 95 21.59 13.78 22.75
C ASP A 95 21.62 14.85 23.86
N MET A 96 22.67 15.68 23.86
CA MET A 96 22.58 17.07 24.33
C MET A 96 22.12 17.96 23.20
#